data_AF-A0A3A4JSQ6-F1
#
_entry.id   AF-A0A3A4JSQ6-F1
#
_cell.length_a   1.000
_cell.length_b   1.000
_cell.length_c   1.000
_cell.angle_alpha   90.00
_cell.angle_beta   90.00
_cell.angle_gamma   90.00
#
_symmetry.space_group_name_H-M   'P 1'
#
loop_
_entity.id
_entity.type
_entity.pdbx_description
1 polymer ?
#
loop_
_entity_poly.entity_id
_entity_poly.type
_entity_poly.pdbx_seq_one_letter_code
_entity_poly.pdbx_strand_id
1 'polypeptide(L)'
;MRTKFLDFNARHQPKTNIFCCRCQRDIRPGTPYRMVHLIGGGAYVLHPADEANYKPDAGDCGAHPIGPDCARKLGLGWTHQAQGE
;
A
#
# COMPACT_ATOMS: atom_id res chain seq x y z
N MET A 1 14.14 8.93 -7.45
CA MET A 1 12.96 8.10 -7.18
C MET A 1 12.96 7.73 -5.71
N ARG A 2 11.99 8.22 -4.95
CA ARG A 2 11.89 8.03 -3.49
C ARG A 2 11.12 6.74 -3.23
N THR A 3 11.74 5.87 -2.46
CA THR A 3 11.14 4.61 -2.03
C THR A 3 11.19 4.52 -0.51
N LYS A 4 10.22 3.83 0.07
CA LYS A 4 10.18 3.55 1.51
C LYS A 4 9.88 2.10 1.76
N PHE A 5 10.64 1.47 2.65
CA PHE A 5 10.38 0.09 3.04
C PHE A 5 9.00 -0.03 3.72
N LEU A 6 8.17 -0.97 3.25
CA LEU A 6 6.79 -1.14 3.75
C LEU A 6 6.73 -1.72 5.16
N ASP A 7 7.83 -2.33 5.64
CA ASP A 7 7.88 -3.09 6.89
C ASP A 7 6.77 -4.15 6.95
N PHE A 8 6.87 -5.11 6.03
CA PHE A 8 5.89 -6.17 5.84
C PHE A 8 5.76 -7.02 7.10
N ASN A 9 4.54 -7.06 7.65
CA ASN A 9 4.22 -7.74 8.90
C ASN A 9 2.93 -8.57 8.73
N ALA A 10 2.97 -9.45 7.74
CA ALA A 10 1.91 -10.35 7.31
C ALA A 10 1.74 -11.57 8.21
N ARG A 11 1.42 -11.32 9.49
CA ARG A 11 1.13 -12.40 10.45
C ARG A 11 -0.32 -12.87 10.41
N HIS A 12 -1.16 -12.25 9.59
CA HIS A 12 -2.60 -12.48 9.54
C HIS A 12 -2.97 -13.11 8.20
N GLN A 13 -3.81 -14.14 8.20
CA GLN A 13 -4.37 -14.67 6.96
C GLN A 13 -5.63 -13.87 6.60
N PRO A 14 -5.65 -13.13 5.47
CA PRO A 14 -6.80 -12.32 5.09
C PRO A 14 -7.98 -13.23 4.74
N LYS A 15 -9.19 -12.83 5.17
CA LYS A 15 -10.43 -13.58 4.94
C LYS A 15 -11.31 -12.94 3.86
N THR A 16 -10.96 -11.74 3.42
CA THR A 16 -11.70 -10.93 2.45
C THR A 16 -10.79 -10.46 1.32
N ASN A 17 -11.39 -9.85 0.29
CA ASN A 17 -10.67 -9.32 -0.86
C ASN A 17 -10.03 -7.95 -0.62
N ILE A 18 -10.35 -7.28 0.49
CA ILE A 18 -9.80 -5.96 0.84
C ILE A 18 -9.05 -6.10 2.16
N PHE A 19 -7.73 -6.17 2.10
CA PHE A 19 -6.88 -6.32 3.27
C PHE A 19 -5.65 -5.42 3.19
N CYS A 20 -5.12 -5.02 4.34
CA CYS A 20 -3.94 -4.17 4.40
C CYS A 20 -2.72 -4.92 3.83
N CYS A 21 -2.06 -4.38 2.81
CA CYS A 21 -0.88 -4.97 2.19
C CYS A 21 0.31 -5.16 3.15
N ARG A 22 0.39 -4.33 4.20
CA ARG A 22 1.45 -4.43 5.22
C ARG A 22 1.17 -5.51 6.25
N CYS A 23 -0.01 -5.50 6.86
CA CYS A 23 -0.31 -6.36 8.01
C CYS A 23 -1.27 -7.51 7.72
N GLN A 24 -1.81 -7.60 6.50
CA GLN A 24 -2.78 -8.59 6.05
C GLN A 24 -4.07 -8.69 6.89
N ARG A 25 -4.37 -7.66 7.70
CA ARG A 25 -5.68 -7.54 8.34
C ARG A 25 -6.72 -7.11 7.32
N ASP A 26 -7.87 -7.76 7.34
CA ASP A 26 -9.03 -7.36 6.56
C ASP A 26 -9.46 -5.92 6.90
N ILE A 27 -9.75 -5.16 5.85
CA ILE A 27 -10.30 -3.81 5.94
C ILE A 27 -11.82 -3.98 5.84
N ARG A 28 -12.52 -3.58 6.90
CA ARG A 28 -13.98 -3.73 6.96
C ARG A 28 -14.64 -2.83 5.88
N PRO A 29 -15.74 -3.29 5.26
CA PRO A 29 -16.55 -2.46 4.38
C PRO A 29 -16.93 -1.14 5.06
N GLY A 30 -16.83 -0.02 4.34
CA GLY A 30 -17.09 1.33 4.87
C GLY A 30 -15.98 1.91 5.75
N THR A 31 -14.91 1.16 6.05
CA THR A 31 -13.74 1.74 6.73
C THR A 31 -12.85 2.46 5.71
N PRO A 32 -12.45 3.73 5.97
CA PRO A 32 -11.55 4.42 5.07
C PRO A 32 -10.20 3.71 5.02
N TYR A 33 -9.75 3.41 3.81
CA TYR A 33 -8.41 2.92 3.54
C TYR A 33 -7.70 3.86 2.57
N ARG A 34 -6.40 3.62 2.38
CA ARG A 34 -5.57 4.36 1.43
C ARG A 34 -4.93 3.37 0.48
N MET A 35 -4.37 3.85 -0.62
CA MET A 35 -3.64 3.01 -1.57
C MET A 35 -2.15 3.34 -1.51
N VAL A 36 -1.31 2.33 -1.74
CA VAL A 36 0.14 2.47 -1.88
C VAL A 36 0.59 1.74 -3.13
N HIS A 37 1.51 2.33 -3.87
CA HIS A 37 2.13 1.68 -5.01
C HIS A 37 3.31 0.83 -4.53
N LEU A 38 3.20 -0.49 -4.67
CA LEU A 38 4.21 -1.44 -4.22
C LEU A 38 5.14 -1.83 -5.36
N ILE A 39 6.44 -1.80 -5.09
CA ILE A 39 7.49 -2.12 -6.06
C ILE A 39 8.53 -3.06 -5.42
N GLY A 40 9.45 -3.59 -6.24
CA GLY A 40 10.50 -4.50 -5.78
C GLY A 40 9.96 -5.79 -5.16
N GLY A 41 8.90 -6.35 -5.76
CA GLY A 41 8.25 -7.57 -5.28
C GLY A 41 7.42 -7.37 -4.00
N GLY A 42 6.95 -6.14 -3.75
CA GLY A 42 6.10 -5.81 -2.59
C GLY A 42 6.85 -5.33 -1.35
N ALA A 43 8.18 -5.22 -1.40
CA ALA A 43 8.99 -4.80 -0.27
C ALA A 43 9.01 -3.27 -0.06
N TYR A 44 8.84 -2.50 -1.14
CA TYR A 44 8.98 -1.05 -1.12
C TYR A 44 7.72 -0.36 -1.61
N VAL A 45 7.50 0.84 -1.08
CA VAL A 45 6.46 1.78 -1.51
C VAL A 45 7.10 2.87 -2.36
N LEU A 46 6.57 3.07 -3.55
CA LEU A 46 6.91 4.20 -4.41
C LEU A 46 6.19 5.46 -3.92
N HIS A 47 6.90 6.58 -3.85
CA HIS A 47 6.29 7.85 -3.48
C HIS A 47 5.35 8.37 -4.60
N PRO A 48 4.12 8.82 -4.28
CA PRO A 48 3.15 9.33 -5.26
C PRO A 48 3.73 10.36 -6.25
N ALA A 49 4.54 11.30 -5.75
CA ALA A 49 5.17 12.34 -6.58
C ALA A 49 6.17 11.83 -7.63
N ASP A 50 6.65 10.59 -7.49
CA ASP A 50 7.62 10.01 -8.42
C ASP A 50 6.97 9.01 -9.40
N GLU A 51 5.66 8.71 -9.27
CA GLU A 51 4.93 7.79 -10.14
C GLU A 51 4.92 8.21 -11.61
N ALA A 52 4.79 9.51 -11.90
CA ALA A 52 4.78 10.02 -13.28
C ALA A 52 6.10 9.73 -14.04
N ASN A 53 7.18 9.51 -13.30
CA ASN A 53 8.51 9.22 -13.85
C ASN A 53 8.93 7.76 -13.66
N TYR A 54 8.09 6.95 -13.01
CA TYR A 54 8.37 5.55 -12.74
C TYR A 54 8.13 4.71 -13.98
N LYS A 55 9.07 3.82 -14.28
CA LYS A 55 8.93 2.81 -15.33
C LYS A 55 8.70 1.46 -14.65
N PRO A 56 7.53 0.82 -14.85
CA PRO A 56 7.24 -0.45 -14.22
C PRO A 56 8.21 -1.53 -14.72
N ASP A 57 8.64 -2.39 -13.80
CA ASP A 57 9.49 -3.55 -14.06
C ASP A 57 8.84 -4.83 -13.52
N ALA A 58 9.53 -5.97 -13.61
CA ALA A 58 9.01 -7.27 -13.18
C ALA A 58 8.72 -7.35 -11.66
N GLY A 59 9.24 -6.43 -10.86
CA GLY A 59 8.98 -6.29 -9.43
C GLY A 59 7.88 -5.29 -9.11
N ASP A 60 7.25 -4.66 -10.10
CA ASP A 60 6.10 -3.80 -9.88
C ASP A 60 4.87 -4.63 -9.48
N CYS A 61 4.25 -4.26 -8.37
CA CYS A 61 3.04 -4.88 -7.85
C CYS A 61 1.82 -3.93 -7.98
N GLY A 62 2.03 -2.69 -8.44
CA GLY A 62 0.96 -1.71 -8.61
C GLY A 62 0.34 -1.25 -7.29
N ALA A 63 -0.89 -0.76 -7.36
CA ALA A 63 -1.57 -0.16 -6.22
C ALA A 63 -2.24 -1.22 -5.31
N HIS A 64 -1.90 -1.20 -4.03
CA HIS A 64 -2.48 -2.07 -3.02
C HIS A 64 -3.12 -1.29 -1.86
N PRO A 65 -4.19 -1.83 -1.26
CA PRO A 65 -4.85 -1.21 -0.11
C PRO A 65 -3.97 -1.27 1.15
N ILE A 66 -3.92 -0.17 1.88
CA ILE A 66 -3.28 -0.07 3.20
C ILE A 66 -4.28 0.44 4.22
N GLY A 67 -4.39 -0.28 5.33
CA GLY A 67 -5.27 0.09 6.43
C GLY A 67 -4.84 1.40 7.10
N PRO A 68 -5.76 2.15 7.73
CA PRO A 68 -5.51 3.50 8.24
C PRO A 68 -4.35 3.56 9.26
N ASP A 69 -4.25 2.59 10.17
CA ASP A 69 -3.14 2.52 11.13
C ASP A 69 -1.78 2.29 10.46
N CYS A 70 -1.76 1.43 9.43
CA CYS A 70 -0.53 1.14 8.70
C CYS A 70 -0.13 2.32 7.82
N ALA A 71 -1.10 3.01 7.21
CA ALA A 71 -0.87 4.23 6.43
C ALA A 71 -0.28 5.36 7.29
N ARG A 72 -0.76 5.54 8.54
CA ARG A 72 -0.19 6.51 9.48
C ARG A 72 1.25 6.18 9.86
N LYS A 73 1.55 4.90 10.11
CA LYS A 73 2.92 4.42 10.41
C LYS A 73 3.88 4.60 9.23
N LEU A 74 3.39 4.32 8.02
CA LEU A 74 4.16 4.56 6.79
C LEU A 74 4.36 6.06 6.52
N GLY A 75 3.38 6.88 6.90
CA GLY A 75 3.32 8.31 6.65
C GLY A 75 2.39 8.61 5.48
N LEU A 76 1.39 9.46 5.70
CA LEU A 76 0.31 9.68 4.74
C LEU A 76 0.77 10.24 3.38
N GLY A 77 1.92 10.94 3.35
CA GLY A 77 2.53 11.42 2.10
C GLY A 77 3.00 10.32 1.15
N TRP A 78 3.17 9.09 1.66
CA TRP A 78 3.52 7.90 0.87
C TRP A 78 2.30 7.14 0.36
N THR A 79 1.09 7.71 0.48
CA THR A 79 -0.17 7.00 0.22
C THR A 79 -1.14 7.87 -0.57
N HIS A 80 -1.92 7.25 -1.46
CA HIS A 80 -3.03 7.87 -2.16
C HIS A 80 -4.30 7.78 -1.31
N GLN A 81 -5.17 8.79 -1.39
CA GLN A 81 -6.52 8.62 -0.87
C GLN A 81 -7.20 7.55 -1.72
N ALA A 82 -7.80 6.54 -1.09
CA ALA A 82 -8.69 5.65 -1.83
C ALA A 82 -9.88 6.51 -2.26
N GLN A 83 -10.06 6.69 -3.57
CA GLN A 83 -11.30 7.25 -4.09
C GLN A 83 -12.37 6.19 -3.81
N GLY A 84 -13.18 6.44 -2.79
CA GLY A 84 -14.39 5.66 -2.57
C GLY A 84 -15.37 6.05 -3.64
N GLU A 85 -15.58 5.16 -4.61
CA GLU A 85 -16.82 5.10 -5.39
C GLU A 85 -17.93 4.46 -4.55
#